data_AF-A0A353H7A8-F1
#
_entry.id   AF-A0A353H7A8-F1
#
_cell.length_a   1.000
_cell.length_b   1.000
_cell.length_c   1.000
_cell.angle_alpha   90.00
_cell.angle_beta   90.00
_cell.angle_gamma   90.00
#
_symmetry.space_group_name_H-M   'P 1'
#
loop_
_entity.id
_entity.type
_entity.pdbx_description
1 polymer ?
#
loop_
_entity_poly.entity_id
_entity_poly.type
_entity_poly.pdbx_seq_one_letter_code
_entity_poly.pdbx_strand_id
1 'polypeptide(L)' 'MQKTIEVNFPGGKKVDGKIENMIIKTDQPVKDGGEGSAPEPFQFFLMSIAT' A
#
# COMPACT_ATOMS: atom_id res chain seq x y z
N MET A 1 -13.62 -16.03 -11.73
CA MET A 1 -12.15 -15.97 -11.86
C MET A 1 -11.60 -15.56 -10.51
N GLN A 2 -10.64 -16.30 -9.95
CA GLN A 2 -10.04 -15.95 -8.66
C GLN A 2 -8.99 -14.87 -8.89
N LYS A 3 -9.23 -13.65 -8.40
CA LYS A 3 -8.21 -12.60 -8.38
C LYS A 3 -7.35 -12.80 -7.14
N THR A 4 -6.08 -13.15 -7.33
CA THR A 4 -5.09 -13.21 -6.25
C THR A 4 -4.50 -11.82 -6.06
N ILE A 5 -4.37 -11.39 -4.79
CA ILE A 5 -3.61 -10.20 -4.42
C ILE A 5 -2.28 -10.68 -3.85
N GLU A 6 -1.19 -10.33 -4.54
CA GLU A 6 0.16 -10.58 -4.05
C GLU A 6 0.55 -9.45 -3.08
N VAL A 7 0.94 -9.78 -1.85
CA VAL A 7 1.39 -8.81 -0.84
C VAL A 7 2.90 -8.94 -0.68
N ASN A 8 3.62 -7.83 -0.85
CA ASN A 8 5.07 -7.76 -0.75
C ASN A 8 5.49 -6.75 0.34
N PHE A 9 6.60 -7.06 1.01
CA PHE A 9 7.18 -6.21 2.06
C PHE A 9 8.59 -5.77 1.61
N PRO A 10 8.72 -4.64 0.89
CA PRO A 10 10.00 -4.23 0.29
C PRO A 10 11.03 -3.69 1.30
N GLY A 11 10.72 -3.71 2.60
CA GLY A 11 11.55 -3.16 3.66
C GLY A 11 11.00 -1.87 4.25
N GLY A 12 11.54 -1.46 5.41
CA GLY A 12 10.98 -0.35 6.18
C GLY A 12 9.55 -0.67 6.67
N LYS A 13 8.68 0.35 6.68
CA LYS A 13 7.25 0.21 7.03
C LYS A 13 6.35 0.30 5.79
N LYS A 14 6.80 -0.33 4.70
CA LYS A 14 6.11 -0.35 3.41
C LYS A 14 5.37 -1.66 3.18
N VAL A 15 4.26 -1.58 2.47
CA VAL A 15 3.50 -2.74 1.97
C VAL A 15 3.09 -2.46 0.53
N ASP A 16 3.43 -3.38 -0.38
CA ASP A 16 3.06 -3.32 -1.78
C ASP A 16 2.01 -4.39 -2.08
N GLY A 17 0.85 -3.99 -2.60
CA GLY A 17 -0.19 -4.88 -3.10
C GLY A 17 -0.14 -4.95 -4.62
N LYS A 18 -0.05 -6.15 -5.20
CA LYS A 18 -0.09 -6.35 -6.65
C LYS A 18 -1.33 -7.14 -7.05
N ILE A 19 -2.07 -6.59 -8.01
CA ILE A 19 -3.24 -7.21 -8.64
C ILE A 19 -3.08 -7.12 -10.15
N GLU A 20 -3.05 -8.27 -10.81
CA GLU A 20 -2.75 -8.36 -12.25
C GLU A 20 -1.44 -7.60 -12.58
N ASN A 21 -1.53 -6.54 -13.39
CA ASN A 21 -0.38 -5.73 -13.82
C ASN A 21 -0.23 -4.41 -13.03
N MET A 22 -1.01 -4.23 -11.97
CA MET A 22 -1.01 -3.01 -11.15
C MET A 22 -0.33 -3.26 -9.80
N ILE A 23 0.50 -2.31 -9.37
CA ILE A 23 1.15 -2.30 -8.05
C ILE A 23 0.68 -1.06 -7.30
N ILE A 24 0.13 -1.27 -6.12
CA ILE A 24 -0.25 -0.24 -5.16
C ILE A 24 0.82 -0.23 -4.07
N LYS A 25 1.48 0.91 -3.91
CA LYS A 25 2.52 1.12 -2.89
C LYS A 25 1.93 1.86 -1.70
N THR A 26 2.25 1.41 -0.50
CA THR A 26 1.87 2.09 0.74
C THR A 26 3.06 2.15 1.69
N ASP A 27 3.12 3.21 2.49
CA ASP A 27 4.21 3.48 3.42
C ASP A 27 3.66 4.21 4.64
N GLN A 28 4.14 3.84 5.83
CA GLN A 28 3.83 4.59 7.04
C GLN A 28 4.53 5.96 7.00
N PRO A 29 4.00 6.98 7.69
CA PRO A 29 4.60 8.30 7.70
C PRO A 29 5.89 8.26 8.55
N VAL A 30 6.74 9.29 8.36
CA VAL A 30 8.00 9.43 9.09
C VAL A 30 7.79 9.44 10.61
N LYS A 31 6.73 10.10 11.11
CA LYS A 31 6.37 10.12 12.54
C LYS A 31 6.13 8.74 13.14
N ASP A 32 5.70 7.78 12.32
CA ASP A 32 5.43 6.40 12.71
C ASP A 32 6.57 5.47 12.28
N GLY A 33 7.71 6.00 11.85
CA GLY A 33 8.92 5.25 11.51
C GLY A 33 8.93 4.61 10.11
N GLY A 34 8.07 5.07 9.19
CA GLY A 34 8.20 4.78 7.76
C GLY A 34 8.99 5.86 7.02
N GLU A 35 9.06 5.77 5.70
CA GLU A 35 9.75 6.77 4.87
C GLU A 35 8.80 7.87 4.38
N GLY A 36 7.49 7.70 4.54
CA GLY A 36 6.48 8.63 4.01
C GLY A 36 6.53 8.78 2.48
N SER A 37 7.04 7.76 1.77
CA SER A 37 7.26 7.77 0.32
C SER A 37 6.00 7.43 -0.50
N ALA A 38 4.94 6.97 0.15
CA ALA A 38 3.65 6.63 -0.42
C ALA A 38 2.54 6.90 0.63
N PRO A 39 1.25 6.93 0.23
CA PRO A 39 0.15 7.05 1.19
C PRO A 39 0.14 5.92 2.22
N GLU A 40 -0.38 6.21 3.41
CA GLU A 40 -0.62 5.17 4.42
C GLU A 40 -1.67 4.16 3.91
N PRO A 41 -1.58 2.87 4.28
CA PRO A 41 -2.58 1.87 3.87
C PRO A 41 -4.02 2.27 4.22
N PHE A 42 -4.22 2.84 5.41
CA PHE A 42 -5.56 3.27 5.84
C PHE A 42 -6.07 4.48 5.05
N GLN A 43 -5.20 5.45 4.75
CA GLN A 43 -5.56 6.57 3.88
C GLN A 43 -5.92 6.08 2.47
N PHE A 44 -5.16 5.14 1.93
CA PHE A 44 -5.46 4.53 0.63
C PHE A 44 -6.81 3.79 0.63
N PHE A 45 -7.13 3.08 1.71
CA PHE A 45 -8.46 2.47 1.89
C PHE A 45 -9.58 3.52 1.89
N LEU A 46 -9.43 4.63 2.63
CA LEU A 46 -10.43 5.71 2.62
C LEU A 46 -10.60 6.32 1.22
N MET A 47 -9.52 6.51 0.48
CA MET A 47 -9.58 7.00 -0.91
C MET A 47 -10.37 6.06 -1.83
N SER A 48 -10.24 4.74 -1.64
CA SER A 48 -10.99 3.75 -2.43
C SER A 48 -12.51 3.78 -2.21
N ILE A 49 -12.97 4.40 -1.11
CA ILE A 49 -14.39 4.63 -0.83
C ILE A 49 -14.83 5.98 -1.41
N ALA A 50 -13.95 6.98 -1.36
CA ALA A 50 -14.25 8.34 -1.79
C ALA A 50 -14.36 8.49 -3.32
N THR A 51 -13.73 7.61 -4.10
CA THR A 51 -13.75 7.58 -5.57
C THR A 51 -14.47 6.36 -6.10
#